data_AF-A0A286UJS3-F1
#
_entry.id   AF-A0A286UJS3-F1
#
_cell.length_a   1.000
_cell.length_b   1.000
_cell.length_c   1.000
_cell.angle_alpha   90.00
_cell.angle_beta   90.00
_cell.angle_gamma   90.00
#
_symmetry.space_group_name_H-M   'P 1'
#
loop_
_entity.id
_entity.type
_entity.pdbx_description
1 polymer ?
#
loop_
_entity_poly.entity_id
_entity_poly.type
_entity_poly.pdbx_seq_one_letter_code
_entity_poly.pdbx_strand_id
1 'polypeptide(L)'
;MSATVPFVISTTERCELPFDTPCAVDKPTYNVPWGNRIVTSLVLRKSIDTVETRSYVYRGTLDNKPVIAKFSYDDKKFAKYLKTEANNYNLLKDLQGTCIPRFYTYLEGSILTSDDERPKDLSCIIIEDCGSNLPDLDEIGENERIEIFEQLVKIHLSEYSVRYNRENIVGSPGKYRIIDFHAIDGHDCLWSKFCKEQDLLSYNERTFPCESLTLAGRDLEIWEKSEKYIRILGKSYYGQDAEEFPPKKIVPYLVPYLIPITFMDIGANRETVEESLKQFKKNMDEDPNCDIKELINSYQKNSSYTLENSDGEQFRPHFMVYKPTSP
;
A
#
# COMPACT_ATOMS: atom_id res chain seq x y z
N MET A 1 -11.23 6.27 47.68
CA MET A 1 -10.32 5.68 46.68
C MET A 1 -11.16 5.34 45.46
N SER A 2 -10.88 5.92 44.29
CA SER A 2 -11.65 5.61 43.08
C SER A 2 -11.23 4.22 42.59
N ALA A 3 -12.16 3.27 42.54
CA ALA A 3 -11.89 1.95 41.97
C ALA A 3 -11.72 2.11 40.46
N THR A 4 -10.49 1.93 39.95
CA THR A 4 -10.23 1.90 38.51
C THR A 4 -10.82 0.61 37.96
N VAL A 5 -11.79 0.71 37.04
CA VAL A 5 -12.35 -0.45 36.35
C VAL A 5 -11.26 -1.05 35.45
N PRO A 6 -10.96 -2.35 35.53
CA PRO A 6 -9.93 -2.97 34.70
C PRO A 6 -10.36 -3.00 33.23
N PHE A 7 -9.41 -2.79 32.32
CA PHE A 7 -9.63 -2.98 30.89
C PHE A 7 -9.54 -4.47 30.57
N VAL A 8 -10.61 -5.03 30.01
CA VAL A 8 -10.69 -6.46 29.70
C VAL A 8 -10.46 -6.70 28.21
N ILE A 9 -9.47 -7.54 27.89
CA ILE A 9 -9.24 -8.06 26.55
C ILE A 9 -9.79 -9.48 26.51
N SER A 10 -10.62 -9.76 25.51
CA SER A 10 -11.22 -11.07 25.27
C SER A 10 -11.12 -11.42 23.80
N THR A 11 -11.42 -12.68 23.47
CA THR A 11 -11.41 -13.17 22.10
C THR A 11 -12.68 -13.93 21.77
N THR A 12 -13.08 -13.97 20.50
CA THR A 12 -14.02 -14.97 20.02
C THR A 12 -13.32 -16.32 19.87
N GLU A 13 -14.08 -17.41 19.96
CA GLU A 13 -13.57 -18.76 19.70
C GLU A 13 -12.78 -18.76 18.36
N ARG A 14 -11.52 -19.21 18.38
CA ARG A 14 -10.57 -19.37 17.24
C ARG A 14 -9.60 -18.23 16.91
N CYS A 15 -9.34 -17.26 17.79
CA CYS A 15 -8.17 -16.38 17.61
C CYS A 15 -6.97 -16.89 18.41
N GLU A 16 -5.87 -17.20 17.73
CA GLU A 16 -4.59 -17.48 18.40
C GLU A 16 -4.03 -16.17 18.97
N LEU A 17 -3.60 -16.21 20.23
CA LEU A 17 -3.05 -15.07 20.95
C LEU A 17 -1.76 -15.49 21.65
N PRO A 18 -0.78 -14.58 21.80
CA PRO A 18 0.44 -14.85 22.55
C PRO A 18 0.24 -14.79 24.08
N PHE A 19 -1.01 -14.64 24.53
CA PHE A 19 -1.41 -14.55 25.93
C PHE A 19 -2.83 -15.10 26.14
N ASP A 20 -3.15 -15.49 27.37
CA ASP A 20 -4.46 -16.04 27.70
C ASP A 20 -5.56 -14.99 27.68
N THR A 21 -6.78 -15.43 27.33
CA THR A 21 -7.97 -14.59 27.39
C THR A 21 -9.13 -15.30 28.11
N PRO A 22 -10.02 -14.54 28.78
CA PRO A 22 -9.97 -13.09 28.98
C PRO A 22 -8.82 -12.67 29.92
N CYS A 23 -8.18 -11.53 29.65
CA CYS A 23 -7.16 -10.96 30.52
C CYS A 23 -7.50 -9.52 30.91
N ALA A 24 -7.11 -9.13 32.11
CA ALA A 24 -7.21 -7.77 32.61
C ALA A 24 -5.83 -7.12 32.52
N VAL A 25 -5.77 -5.91 31.97
CA VAL A 25 -4.54 -5.11 32.03
C VAL A 25 -4.49 -4.42 33.38
N ASP A 26 -3.49 -4.77 34.20
CA ASP A 26 -3.30 -4.14 35.51
C ASP A 26 -2.71 -2.75 35.37
N LYS A 27 -3.28 -1.78 36.10
CA LYS A 27 -2.85 -0.36 36.13
C LYS A 27 -2.68 0.24 34.72
N PRO A 28 -3.70 0.17 33.85
CA PRO A 28 -3.59 0.71 32.51
C PRO A 28 -3.30 2.21 32.59
N THR A 29 -2.23 2.62 31.93
CA THR A 29 -2.00 4.03 31.65
C THR A 29 -2.67 4.38 30.33
N TYR A 30 -3.56 5.37 30.38
CA TYR A 30 -4.38 5.80 29.26
C TYR A 30 -3.91 7.17 28.77
N ASN A 31 -3.70 7.30 27.48
CA ASN A 31 -3.63 8.59 26.80
C ASN A 31 -4.85 8.71 25.89
N VAL A 32 -6.01 9.10 26.43
CA VAL A 32 -7.25 9.23 25.65
C VAL A 32 -7.80 10.66 25.71
N PRO A 33 -8.05 11.32 24.56
CA PRO A 33 -8.79 12.59 24.49
C PRO A 33 -10.33 12.42 24.54
N TRP A 34 -10.86 11.19 24.47
CA TRP A 34 -12.31 10.95 24.38
C TRP A 34 -12.98 11.10 25.74
N GLY A 35 -13.75 12.18 25.88
CA GLY A 35 -14.34 12.64 27.13
C GLY A 35 -14.93 11.54 28.01
N ASN A 36 -14.42 11.45 29.24
CA ASN A 36 -14.94 10.78 30.45
C ASN A 36 -15.57 9.37 30.34
N ARG A 37 -15.54 8.71 29.18
CA ARG A 37 -16.08 7.37 29.01
C ARG A 37 -15.00 6.35 29.35
N ILE A 38 -15.31 5.52 30.35
CA ILE A 38 -14.52 4.35 30.73
C ILE A 38 -14.67 3.35 29.58
N VAL A 39 -13.58 3.07 28.88
CA VAL A 39 -13.53 2.02 27.87
C VAL A 39 -13.45 0.69 28.61
N THR A 40 -14.37 -0.24 28.34
CA THR A 40 -14.55 -1.40 29.23
C THR A 40 -14.12 -2.73 28.63
N SER A 41 -14.28 -2.93 27.31
CA SER A 41 -14.01 -4.24 26.72
C SER A 41 -13.54 -4.17 25.27
N LEU A 42 -12.43 -4.86 25.01
CA LEU A 42 -11.93 -5.18 23.68
C LEU A 42 -12.19 -6.66 23.40
N VAL A 43 -12.88 -6.95 22.29
CA VAL A 43 -13.14 -8.33 21.83
C VAL A 43 -12.40 -8.54 20.51
N LEU A 44 -11.33 -9.32 20.53
CA LEU A 44 -10.55 -9.71 19.36
C LEU A 44 -11.30 -10.79 18.59
N ARG A 45 -11.28 -10.69 17.25
CA ARG A 45 -12.06 -11.58 16.37
C ARG A 45 -11.20 -12.33 15.37
N LYS A 46 -10.17 -11.66 14.84
CA LYS A 46 -9.36 -12.21 13.75
C LYS A 46 -7.97 -11.60 13.77
N SER A 47 -6.93 -12.43 13.65
CA SER A 47 -5.58 -11.96 13.34
C SER A 47 -5.51 -11.49 11.88
N ILE A 48 -5.00 -10.29 11.67
CA ILE A 48 -4.81 -9.69 10.33
C ILE A 48 -3.40 -9.97 9.85
N ASP A 49 -2.40 -9.81 10.72
CA ASP A 49 -1.01 -9.92 10.31
C ASP A 49 -0.08 -10.25 11.48
N THR A 50 0.98 -10.98 11.14
CA THR A 50 2.17 -11.26 11.95
C THR A 50 3.41 -11.10 11.06
N VAL A 51 3.59 -9.92 10.45
CA VAL A 51 4.74 -9.63 9.55
C VAL A 51 6.06 -9.86 10.27
N GLU A 52 6.11 -9.53 11.57
CA GLU A 52 7.23 -9.79 12.46
C GLU A 52 6.72 -10.63 13.63
N THR A 53 7.51 -11.61 14.07
CA THR A 53 7.15 -12.62 15.09
C THR A 53 6.74 -12.05 16.47
N ARG A 54 6.67 -10.72 16.61
CA ARG A 54 6.47 -9.99 17.85
C ARG A 54 5.55 -8.76 17.73
N SER A 55 4.99 -8.50 16.54
CA SER A 55 3.94 -7.50 16.33
C SER A 55 2.67 -8.24 15.95
N TYR A 56 1.62 -8.08 16.76
CA TYR A 56 0.37 -8.78 16.55
C TYR A 56 -0.75 -7.80 16.23
N VAL A 57 -1.38 -7.94 15.07
CA VAL A 57 -2.45 -7.06 14.62
C VAL A 57 -3.76 -7.83 14.53
N TYR A 58 -4.77 -7.36 15.25
CA TYR A 58 -6.08 -8.00 15.31
C TYR A 58 -7.20 -7.05 14.90
N ARG A 59 -8.17 -7.60 14.18
CA ARG A 59 -9.50 -7.01 14.02
C ARG A 59 -10.36 -7.38 15.22
N GLY A 60 -11.11 -6.42 15.75
CA GLY A 60 -11.97 -6.64 16.90
C GLY A 60 -13.07 -5.62 17.06
N THR A 61 -13.67 -5.57 18.24
CA THR A 61 -14.61 -4.53 18.64
C THR A 61 -14.26 -3.91 19.98
N LEU A 62 -14.30 -2.58 20.05
CA LEU A 62 -14.19 -1.79 21.27
C LEU A 62 -15.57 -1.21 21.60
N ASP A 63 -16.21 -1.67 22.68
CA ASP A 63 -17.59 -1.27 23.03
C ASP A 63 -18.55 -1.34 21.82
N ASN A 64 -18.52 -2.48 21.09
CA ASN A 64 -19.26 -2.75 19.84
C ASN A 64 -18.86 -1.93 18.60
N LYS A 65 -17.84 -1.08 18.67
CA LYS A 65 -17.30 -0.38 17.49
C LYS A 65 -16.20 -1.20 16.82
N PRO A 66 -16.19 -1.35 15.49
CA PRO A 66 -15.08 -2.00 14.78
C PRO A 66 -13.74 -1.28 15.02
N VAL A 67 -12.71 -2.04 15.38
CA VAL A 67 -11.37 -1.52 15.66
C VAL A 67 -10.27 -2.45 15.15
N ILE A 68 -9.10 -1.86 14.91
CA ILE A 68 -7.84 -2.59 14.85
C ILE A 68 -7.09 -2.40 16.16
N ALA A 69 -6.60 -3.49 16.73
CA ALA A 69 -5.74 -3.50 17.91
C ALA A 69 -4.36 -4.05 17.52
N LYS A 70 -3.31 -3.25 17.69
CA LYS A 70 -1.92 -3.69 17.53
C LYS A 70 -1.31 -3.91 18.90
N PHE A 71 -0.61 -5.03 19.08
CA PHE A 71 0.00 -5.41 20.35
C PHE A 71 1.50 -5.64 20.23
N SER A 72 2.21 -5.24 21.28
CA SER A 72 3.53 -5.73 21.63
C SER A 72 3.42 -6.55 22.91
N TYR A 73 4.08 -7.71 22.95
CA TYR A 73 4.07 -8.61 24.08
C TYR A 73 5.50 -9.00 24.46
N ASP A 74 5.90 -8.66 25.69
CA ASP A 74 7.25 -8.84 26.26
C ASP A 74 8.39 -8.32 25.34
N ASP A 75 8.09 -7.33 24.48
CA ASP A 75 9.06 -6.73 23.57
C ASP A 75 9.12 -5.21 23.74
N LYS A 76 10.19 -4.77 24.40
CA LYS A 76 10.44 -3.34 24.71
C LYS A 76 10.65 -2.49 23.47
N LYS A 77 11.19 -3.07 22.39
CA LYS A 77 11.44 -2.34 21.14
C LYS A 77 10.11 -2.04 20.44
N PHE A 78 9.26 -3.05 20.29
CA PHE A 78 7.93 -2.87 19.71
C PHE A 78 7.00 -2.03 20.59
N ALA A 79 7.08 -2.18 21.91
CA ALA A 79 6.36 -1.31 22.84
C ALA A 79 6.72 0.18 22.61
N LYS A 80 8.01 0.48 22.42
CA LYS A 80 8.47 1.82 22.06
C LYS A 80 7.91 2.29 20.72
N TYR A 81 7.85 1.43 19.70
CA TYR A 81 7.26 1.77 18.41
C TYR A 81 5.76 2.07 18.50
N LEU A 82 4.99 1.26 19.23
CA LEU A 82 3.57 1.52 19.46
C LEU A 82 3.33 2.82 20.22
N LYS A 83 4.19 3.13 21.20
CA LYS A 83 4.13 4.40 21.93
C LYS A 83 4.46 5.60 21.05
N THR A 84 5.46 5.49 20.19
CA THR A 84 5.77 6.52 19.18
C THR A 84 4.61 6.70 18.21
N GLU A 85 4.05 5.62 17.67
CA GLU A 85 2.90 5.65 16.78
C GLU A 85 1.69 6.32 17.46
N ALA A 86 1.39 5.99 18.71
CA ALA A 86 0.34 6.62 19.49
C ALA A 86 0.55 8.14 19.65
N ASN A 87 1.78 8.58 19.91
CA ASN A 87 2.11 10.00 19.99
C ASN A 87 1.91 10.70 18.64
N ASN A 88 2.26 10.04 17.54
CA ASN A 88 2.11 10.56 16.19
C ASN A 88 0.64 10.71 15.78
N TYR A 89 -0.24 9.78 16.19
CA TYR A 89 -1.69 9.98 16.05
C TYR A 89 -2.18 11.24 16.78
N ASN A 90 -1.64 11.55 17.96
CA ASN A 90 -1.99 12.77 18.69
C ASN A 90 -1.48 14.05 18.02
N LEU A 91 -0.30 14.01 17.37
CA LEU A 91 0.20 15.13 16.57
C LEU A 91 -0.71 15.40 15.36
N LEU A 92 -1.22 14.34 14.73
CA LEU A 92 -2.09 14.39 13.55
C LEU A 92 -3.59 14.38 13.91
N LYS A 93 -3.97 14.86 15.10
CA LYS A 93 -5.35 14.78 15.62
C LYS A 93 -6.41 15.34 14.66
N ASP A 94 -6.09 16.41 13.93
CA ASP A 94 -7.03 17.11 13.05
C ASP A 94 -7.30 16.33 11.75
N LEU A 95 -6.47 15.33 11.44
CA LEU A 95 -6.61 14.44 10.28
C LEU A 95 -7.33 13.12 10.62
N GLN A 96 -7.66 12.89 11.89
CA GLN A 96 -8.26 11.64 12.33
C GLN A 96 -9.71 11.47 11.86
N GLY A 97 -10.01 10.31 11.30
CA GLY A 97 -11.29 9.96 10.69
C GLY A 97 -11.47 10.49 9.28
N THR A 98 -10.49 11.21 8.73
CA THR A 98 -10.48 11.74 7.36
C THR A 98 -9.30 11.19 6.56
N CYS A 99 -8.06 11.53 6.91
CA CYS A 99 -6.86 11.06 6.21
C CYS A 99 -6.25 9.84 6.89
N ILE A 100 -6.41 9.76 8.21
CA ILE A 100 -5.84 8.70 9.06
C ILE A 100 -6.95 8.11 9.95
N PRO A 101 -6.82 6.88 10.47
CA PRO A 101 -7.80 6.31 11.38
C PRO A 101 -8.00 7.17 12.62
N ARG A 102 -9.20 7.12 13.20
CA ARG A 102 -9.37 7.62 14.58
C ARG A 102 -8.55 6.79 15.55
N PHE A 103 -7.75 7.47 16.37
CA PHE A 103 -7.02 6.89 17.48
C PHE A 103 -7.90 6.90 18.72
N TYR A 104 -8.13 5.72 19.30
CA TYR A 104 -8.95 5.60 20.49
C TYR A 104 -8.09 5.63 21.76
N THR A 105 -7.06 4.80 21.84
CA THR A 105 -6.22 4.72 23.04
C THR A 105 -4.89 4.04 22.77
N TYR A 106 -3.91 4.37 23.61
CA TYR A 106 -2.73 3.57 23.89
C TYR A 106 -2.85 3.01 25.31
N LEU A 107 -2.48 1.75 25.48
CA LEU A 107 -2.50 1.01 26.73
C LEU A 107 -1.13 0.42 26.99
N GLU A 108 -0.68 0.51 28.23
CA GLU A 108 0.53 -0.12 28.73
C GLU A 108 0.21 -0.71 30.11
N GLY A 109 0.64 -1.95 30.34
CA GLY A 109 0.47 -2.66 31.60
C GLY A 109 1.13 -4.03 31.56
N SER A 110 0.80 -4.87 32.53
CA SER A 110 1.30 -6.24 32.59
C SER A 110 0.15 -7.23 32.63
N ILE A 111 0.36 -8.40 32.03
CA ILE A 111 -0.60 -9.52 32.05
C ILE A 111 0.08 -10.79 32.56
N LEU A 112 -0.68 -11.62 33.28
CA LEU A 112 -0.25 -12.96 33.69
C LEU A 112 -0.76 -13.98 32.67
N THR A 113 0.07 -14.96 32.35
CA THR A 113 -0.31 -16.12 31.53
C THR A 113 -0.28 -17.40 32.35
N SER A 114 -1.07 -18.40 31.98
CA SER A 114 -1.11 -19.72 32.64
C SER A 114 0.25 -20.40 32.64
N ASP A 115 1.06 -20.11 31.63
CA ASP A 115 2.32 -20.79 31.37
C ASP A 115 3.55 -20.07 31.97
N ASP A 116 3.36 -18.88 32.56
CA ASP A 116 4.45 -18.11 33.17
C ASP A 116 3.99 -17.43 34.47
N GLU A 117 4.67 -17.73 35.58
CA GLU A 117 4.39 -17.13 36.89
C GLU A 117 4.77 -15.64 36.94
N ARG A 118 5.55 -15.14 35.98
CA ARG A 118 5.97 -13.74 35.91
C ARG A 118 5.03 -12.92 35.01
N PRO A 119 4.55 -11.76 35.50
CA PRO A 119 3.84 -10.81 34.64
C PRO A 119 4.67 -10.39 33.43
N LYS A 120 4.04 -10.36 32.27
CA LYS A 120 4.62 -9.96 30.99
C LYS A 120 4.13 -8.58 30.59
N ASP A 121 5.03 -7.78 30.05
CA ASP A 121 4.70 -6.43 29.60
C ASP A 121 3.82 -6.49 28.34
N LEU A 122 2.73 -5.74 28.36
CA LEU A 122 1.82 -5.59 27.23
C LEU A 122 1.74 -4.11 26.86
N SER A 123 1.87 -3.81 25.57
CA SER A 123 1.54 -2.50 25.02
C SER A 123 0.57 -2.66 23.86
N CYS A 124 -0.42 -1.77 23.76
CA CYS A 124 -1.46 -1.85 22.75
C CYS A 124 -1.84 -0.46 22.24
N ILE A 125 -2.06 -0.33 20.94
CA ILE A 125 -2.83 0.79 20.38
C ILE A 125 -4.13 0.27 19.80
N ILE A 126 -5.20 1.05 19.95
CA ILE A 126 -6.51 0.76 19.39
C ILE A 126 -6.92 1.91 18.48
N ILE A 127 -7.20 1.58 17.22
CA ILE A 127 -7.54 2.54 16.16
C ILE A 127 -8.80 2.09 15.40
N GLU A 128 -9.39 3.00 14.65
CA GLU A 128 -10.52 2.74 13.76
C GLU A 128 -10.20 1.64 12.73
N ASP A 129 -11.10 0.67 12.60
CA ASP A 129 -11.04 -0.30 11.50
C ASP A 129 -11.53 0.34 10.21
N CYS A 130 -10.58 0.61 9.32
CA CYS A 130 -10.82 1.33 8.09
C CYS A 130 -11.05 0.39 6.89
N GLY A 131 -11.01 -0.93 7.07
CA GLY A 131 -11.23 -1.90 6.00
C GLY A 131 -9.98 -2.71 5.64
N SER A 132 -9.86 -3.11 4.37
CA SER A 132 -8.76 -3.96 3.89
C SER A 132 -7.62 -3.12 3.31
N ASN A 133 -6.45 -3.73 3.16
CA ASN A 133 -5.30 -3.12 2.47
C ASN A 133 -5.66 -2.73 1.03
N LEU A 134 -4.94 -1.74 0.51
CA LEU A 134 -5.08 -1.31 -0.88
C LEU A 134 -4.83 -2.49 -1.84
N PRO A 135 -5.70 -2.73 -2.82
CA PRO A 135 -5.45 -3.68 -3.91
C PRO A 135 -4.19 -3.31 -4.70
N ASP A 136 -3.78 -4.20 -5.61
CA ASP A 136 -2.70 -3.87 -6.54
C ASP A 136 -3.09 -2.66 -7.41
N LEU A 137 -2.09 -1.86 -7.83
CA LEU A 137 -2.37 -0.61 -8.54
C LEU A 137 -3.13 -0.84 -9.84
N ASP A 138 -2.90 -1.97 -10.51
CA ASP A 138 -3.61 -2.37 -11.73
C ASP A 138 -5.11 -2.62 -11.51
N GLU A 139 -5.55 -2.78 -10.25
CA GLU A 139 -6.94 -3.03 -9.86
C GLU A 139 -7.68 -1.77 -9.40
N ILE A 140 -6.98 -0.65 -9.17
CA ILE A 140 -7.60 0.61 -8.74
C ILE A 140 -7.58 1.67 -9.85
N GLY A 141 -8.68 2.41 -9.94
CA GLY A 141 -8.83 3.47 -10.92
C GLY A 141 -7.96 4.68 -10.62
N GLU A 142 -7.71 5.50 -11.63
CA GLU A 142 -6.91 6.71 -11.51
C GLU A 142 -7.44 7.68 -10.42
N ASN A 143 -8.76 7.84 -10.34
CA ASN A 143 -9.39 8.70 -9.33
C ASN A 143 -9.09 8.25 -7.90
N GLU A 144 -9.00 6.93 -7.67
CA GLU A 144 -8.64 6.38 -6.36
C GLU A 144 -7.17 6.64 -6.03
N ARG A 145 -6.28 6.51 -7.02
CA ARG A 145 -4.85 6.86 -6.87
C ARG A 145 -4.68 8.33 -6.52
N ILE A 146 -5.42 9.22 -7.19
CA ILE A 146 -5.43 10.66 -6.88
C ILE A 146 -5.95 10.90 -5.46
N GLU A 147 -7.03 10.23 -5.05
CA GLU A 147 -7.57 10.35 -3.69
C GLU A 147 -6.54 9.96 -2.63
N ILE A 148 -5.80 8.87 -2.85
CA ILE A 148 -4.73 8.43 -1.95
C ILE A 148 -3.62 9.48 -1.89
N PHE A 149 -3.22 10.00 -3.05
CA PHE A 149 -2.22 11.06 -3.13
C PHE A 149 -2.67 12.32 -2.38
N GLU A 150 -3.93 12.71 -2.49
CA GLU A 150 -4.51 13.81 -1.72
C GLU A 150 -4.46 13.57 -0.21
N GLN A 151 -4.61 12.33 0.28
CA GLN A 151 -4.44 12.05 1.71
C GLN A 151 -2.98 12.29 2.16
N LEU A 152 -2.00 11.90 1.34
CA LEU A 152 -0.58 12.17 1.60
C LEU A 152 -0.29 13.67 1.62
N VAL A 153 -0.87 14.41 0.67
CA VAL A 153 -0.77 15.87 0.61
C VAL A 153 -1.35 16.52 1.86
N LYS A 154 -2.50 16.06 2.38
CA LYS A 154 -3.09 16.62 3.62
C LYS A 154 -2.21 16.39 4.85
N ILE A 155 -1.56 15.22 4.95
CA ILE A 155 -0.57 14.97 6.01
C ILE A 155 0.63 15.90 5.84
N HIS A 156 1.14 16.02 4.61
CA HIS A 156 2.24 16.91 4.25
C HIS A 156 1.97 18.38 4.60
N LEU A 157 0.78 18.89 4.30
CA LEU A 157 0.35 20.25 4.63
C LEU A 157 0.19 20.48 6.15
N SER A 158 0.16 19.42 6.94
CA SER A 158 0.22 19.48 8.40
C SER A 158 1.67 19.50 8.93
N GLU A 159 2.65 19.76 8.06
CA GLU A 159 4.10 19.86 8.36
C GLU A 159 4.76 18.52 8.73
N TYR A 160 4.15 17.41 8.32
CA TYR A 160 4.69 16.06 8.54
C TYR A 160 4.78 15.27 7.23
N SER A 161 5.85 14.51 7.04
CA SER A 161 5.99 13.59 5.92
C SER A 161 5.84 12.15 6.39
N VAL A 162 5.12 11.35 5.59
CA VAL A 162 5.09 9.90 5.71
C VAL A 162 5.66 9.28 4.45
N ARG A 163 6.35 8.15 4.59
CA ARG A 163 6.82 7.38 3.45
C ARG A 163 5.64 6.63 2.85
N TYR A 164 5.41 6.80 1.55
CA TYR A 164 4.44 5.98 0.84
C TYR A 164 4.85 4.51 0.89
N ASN A 165 3.93 3.67 1.37
CA ASN A 165 3.96 2.22 1.22
C ASN A 165 2.51 1.77 1.02
N ARG A 166 2.26 0.95 -0.01
CA ARG A 166 0.94 0.42 -0.33
C ARG A 166 0.32 -0.33 0.85
N GLU A 167 1.14 -1.07 1.59
CA GLU A 167 0.71 -1.85 2.77
C GLU A 167 0.19 -0.96 3.90
N ASN A 168 0.58 0.32 3.89
CA ASN A 168 0.18 1.32 4.88
C ASN A 168 -1.04 2.13 4.43
N ILE A 169 -1.79 1.64 3.44
CA ILE A 169 -3.03 2.23 2.96
C ILE A 169 -4.15 1.21 3.09
N VAL A 170 -5.20 1.59 3.78
CA VAL A 170 -6.39 0.77 4.00
C VAL A 170 -7.64 1.54 3.62
N GLY A 171 -8.67 0.83 3.16
CA GLY A 171 -9.95 1.45 2.88
C GLY A 171 -10.66 0.93 1.65
N SER A 172 -11.47 1.83 1.11
CA SER A 172 -12.30 1.64 -0.07
C SER A 172 -12.42 2.99 -0.77
N PRO A 173 -12.83 3.04 -2.05
CA PRO A 173 -13.01 4.28 -2.78
C PRO A 173 -13.78 5.35 -1.99
N GLY A 174 -13.24 6.57 -1.93
CA GLY A 174 -13.76 7.71 -1.17
C GLY A 174 -13.45 7.70 0.33
N LYS A 175 -12.79 6.65 0.84
CA LYS A 175 -12.54 6.41 2.27
C LYS A 175 -11.16 5.81 2.55
N TYR A 176 -10.16 6.07 1.72
CA TYR A 176 -8.80 5.62 2.02
C TYR A 176 -8.22 6.30 3.26
N ARG A 177 -7.41 5.55 4.01
CA ARG A 177 -6.73 6.00 5.22
C ARG A 177 -5.28 5.52 5.20
N ILE A 178 -4.38 6.39 5.63
CA ILE A 178 -2.97 6.07 5.81
C ILE A 178 -2.78 5.58 7.25
N ILE A 179 -2.01 4.51 7.43
CA ILE A 179 -1.73 3.88 8.72
C ILE A 179 -0.22 3.76 8.97
N ASP A 180 0.13 3.18 10.12
CA ASP A 180 1.50 2.82 10.49
C ASP A 180 2.44 4.02 10.67
N PHE A 181 2.09 4.88 11.63
CA PHE A 181 2.82 6.10 11.95
C PHE A 181 3.96 5.87 12.96
N HIS A 182 4.60 4.71 12.99
CA HIS A 182 5.73 4.47 13.91
C HIS A 182 6.95 5.34 13.56
N ALA A 183 7.03 5.82 12.32
CA ALA A 183 8.02 6.77 11.83
C ALA A 183 7.34 7.84 10.97
N ILE A 184 7.20 9.05 11.53
CA ILE A 184 6.86 10.25 10.76
C ILE A 184 7.97 11.27 10.98
N ASP A 185 8.29 12.03 9.94
CA ASP A 185 9.31 13.07 10.00
C ASP A 185 8.65 14.44 9.94
N GLY A 186 9.09 15.36 10.81
CA GLY A 186 8.76 16.78 10.64
C GLY A 186 9.33 17.28 9.31
N HIS A 187 8.53 18.00 8.54
CA HIS A 187 8.88 18.36 7.17
C HIS A 187 8.52 19.82 6.87
N ASP A 188 9.51 20.72 6.89
CA ASP A 188 9.36 22.09 6.41
C ASP A 188 9.51 22.11 4.89
N CYS A 189 8.42 21.82 4.19
CA CYS A 189 8.39 21.97 2.75
C CYS A 189 8.16 23.42 2.37
N LEU A 190 8.98 23.95 1.47
CA LEU A 190 8.69 25.24 0.85
C LEU A 190 7.38 25.20 0.04
N TRP A 191 7.01 24.05 -0.51
CA TRP A 191 5.80 23.90 -1.32
C TRP A 191 4.51 24.19 -0.57
N SER A 192 4.42 23.82 0.72
CA SER A 192 3.23 24.08 1.53
C SER A 192 2.89 25.57 1.61
N LYS A 193 3.89 26.43 1.45
CA LYS A 193 3.76 27.90 1.41
C LYS A 193 3.25 28.41 0.05
N PHE A 194 3.46 27.67 -1.04
CA PHE A 194 3.07 28.03 -2.42
C PHE A 194 1.80 27.33 -2.91
N CYS A 195 1.36 26.24 -2.27
CA CYS A 195 0.29 25.34 -2.72
C CYS A 195 -1.12 25.97 -2.74
N LYS A 196 -1.31 27.21 -2.25
CA LYS A 196 -2.67 27.73 -1.97
C LYS A 196 -3.58 27.92 -3.18
N GLU A 197 -3.07 27.85 -4.42
CA GLU A 197 -3.83 28.24 -5.62
C GLU A 197 -3.62 27.34 -6.86
N GLN A 198 -2.87 26.24 -6.78
CA GLN A 198 -2.57 25.41 -7.96
C GLN A 198 -3.20 24.01 -7.87
N ASP A 199 -3.72 23.53 -9.00
CA ASP A 199 -4.22 22.16 -9.17
C ASP A 199 -3.06 21.17 -9.00
N LEU A 200 -3.20 20.17 -8.11
CA LEU A 200 -2.19 19.14 -7.86
C LEU A 200 -1.74 18.44 -9.14
N LEU A 201 -2.67 18.29 -10.09
CA LEU A 201 -2.45 17.61 -11.36
C LEU A 201 -1.78 18.50 -12.42
N SER A 202 -1.60 19.80 -12.14
CA SER A 202 -0.92 20.72 -13.06
C SER A 202 0.61 20.57 -13.05
N TYR A 203 1.16 19.95 -12.01
CA TYR A 203 2.57 19.62 -11.93
C TYR A 203 2.88 18.32 -12.68
N ASN A 204 4.08 18.24 -13.24
CA ASN A 204 4.71 16.96 -13.61
C ASN A 204 5.76 16.55 -12.58
N GLU A 205 6.23 15.30 -12.65
CA GLU A 205 7.22 14.72 -11.73
C GLU A 205 8.45 15.61 -11.53
N ARG A 206 8.96 16.24 -12.61
CA ARG A 206 10.18 17.05 -12.56
C ARG A 206 9.99 18.42 -11.93
N THR A 207 8.76 18.93 -11.98
CA THR A 207 8.41 20.26 -11.47
C THR A 207 7.81 20.21 -10.07
N PHE A 208 7.48 19.02 -9.56
CA PHE A 208 6.89 18.88 -8.24
C PHE A 208 7.97 19.13 -7.16
N PRO A 209 7.79 20.15 -6.30
CA PRO A 209 8.86 20.68 -5.45
C PRO A 209 9.19 19.87 -4.19
N CYS A 210 8.36 18.89 -3.82
CA CYS A 210 8.63 18.01 -2.68
C CYS A 210 9.00 16.61 -3.15
N GLU A 211 10.25 16.19 -2.90
CA GLU A 211 10.75 14.87 -3.30
C GLU A 211 9.89 13.71 -2.75
N SER A 212 9.47 13.75 -1.48
CA SER A 212 8.70 12.63 -0.90
C SER A 212 7.33 12.45 -1.56
N LEU A 213 6.65 13.56 -1.88
CA LEU A 213 5.40 13.54 -2.64
C LEU A 213 5.64 13.22 -4.12
N THR A 214 6.73 13.67 -4.73
CA THR A 214 7.10 13.29 -6.10
C THR A 214 7.23 11.78 -6.23
N LEU A 215 7.96 11.15 -5.30
CA LEU A 215 8.15 9.71 -5.24
C LEU A 215 6.80 8.98 -5.04
N ALA A 216 5.97 9.45 -4.10
CA ALA A 216 4.66 8.85 -3.88
C ALA A 216 3.74 8.97 -5.10
N GLY A 217 3.72 10.13 -5.76
CA GLY A 217 2.93 10.36 -6.97
C GLY A 217 3.42 9.50 -8.15
N ARG A 218 4.73 9.27 -8.27
CA ARG A 218 5.28 8.32 -9.24
C ARG A 218 4.86 6.89 -8.92
N ASP A 219 4.98 6.48 -7.67
CA ASP A 219 4.62 5.11 -7.25
C ASP A 219 3.10 4.86 -7.35
N LEU A 220 2.27 5.92 -7.29
CA LEU A 220 0.83 5.90 -7.57
C LEU A 220 0.50 6.16 -9.04
N GLU A 221 1.49 6.27 -9.92
CA GLU A 221 1.34 6.54 -11.35
C GLU A 221 0.50 7.82 -11.67
N ILE A 222 0.47 8.80 -10.76
CA ILE A 222 -0.29 10.06 -10.92
C ILE A 222 0.22 10.86 -12.10
N TRP A 223 1.55 10.87 -12.27
CA TRP A 223 2.22 11.64 -13.31
C TRP A 223 2.20 10.94 -14.66
N GLU A 224 1.72 9.69 -14.76
CA GLU A 224 1.76 8.94 -16.02
C GLU A 224 0.83 9.50 -17.10
N LYS A 225 -0.19 10.28 -16.73
CA LYS A 225 -0.94 11.07 -17.72
C LYS A 225 -0.06 12.06 -18.48
N SER A 226 0.99 12.59 -17.84
CA SER A 226 1.93 13.53 -18.45
C SER A 226 2.98 12.84 -19.32
N GLU A 227 3.19 11.53 -19.13
CA GLU A 227 4.08 10.72 -19.95
C GLU A 227 3.28 9.53 -20.50
N LYS A 228 2.57 9.73 -21.62
CA LYS A 228 2.12 8.63 -22.50
C LYS A 228 3.37 7.92 -23.01
N TYR A 229 3.95 7.04 -22.20
CA TYR A 229 5.17 6.35 -22.57
C TYR A 229 5.04 4.85 -22.44
N ILE A 230 5.69 4.16 -23.37
CA ILE A 230 5.76 2.70 -23.38
C ILE A 230 7.24 2.33 -23.36
N ARG A 231 7.60 1.41 -22.48
CA ARG A 231 8.96 0.89 -22.38
C ARG A 231 9.05 -0.48 -23.04
N ILE A 232 9.88 -0.58 -24.07
CA ILE A 232 10.15 -1.82 -24.80
C ILE A 232 11.65 -2.06 -24.70
N LEU A 233 12.03 -3.19 -24.08
CA LEU A 233 13.42 -3.65 -24.06
C LEU A 233 14.42 -2.56 -23.62
N GLY A 234 14.07 -1.84 -22.56
CA GLY A 234 14.87 -0.79 -21.96
C GLY A 234 14.73 0.60 -22.60
N LYS A 235 14.16 0.73 -23.81
CA LYS A 235 13.91 2.00 -24.49
C LYS A 235 12.50 2.52 -24.17
N SER A 236 12.37 3.81 -23.91
CA SER A 236 11.09 4.48 -23.67
C SER A 236 10.65 5.26 -24.91
N TYR A 237 9.38 5.11 -25.27
CA TYR A 237 8.67 5.81 -26.35
C TYR A 237 7.69 6.78 -25.75
N TYR A 238 7.51 7.98 -26.30
CA TYR A 238 6.64 9.02 -25.71
C TYR A 238 5.67 9.60 -26.74
N GLY A 239 4.51 10.09 -26.28
CA GLY A 239 3.59 10.85 -27.13
C GLY A 239 3.08 10.03 -28.31
N GLN A 240 3.18 10.56 -29.54
CA GLN A 240 2.74 9.88 -30.76
C GLN A 240 3.50 8.56 -30.99
N ASP A 241 4.79 8.50 -30.67
CA ASP A 241 5.57 7.26 -30.84
C ASP A 241 5.05 6.14 -29.92
N ALA A 242 4.54 6.49 -28.74
CA ALA A 242 3.92 5.52 -27.83
C ALA A 242 2.57 5.02 -28.36
N GLU A 243 1.83 5.84 -29.12
CA GLU A 243 0.52 5.45 -29.65
C GLU A 243 0.62 4.37 -30.75
N GLU A 244 1.80 4.17 -31.33
CA GLU A 244 2.09 3.08 -32.28
C GLU A 244 2.14 1.70 -31.60
N PHE A 245 2.18 1.65 -30.27
CA PHE A 245 2.33 0.40 -29.51
C PHE A 245 1.06 0.03 -28.73
N PRO A 246 0.93 -1.25 -28.34
CA PRO A 246 -0.17 -1.71 -27.49
C PRO A 246 -0.15 -1.00 -26.12
N PRO A 247 -1.30 -0.84 -25.44
CA PRO A 247 -1.34 -0.19 -24.13
C PRO A 247 -0.32 -0.78 -23.14
N LYS A 248 0.33 0.07 -22.35
CA LYS A 248 1.35 -0.29 -21.35
C LYS A 248 0.97 -1.54 -20.54
N LYS A 249 -0.29 -1.66 -20.13
CA LYS A 249 -0.81 -2.80 -19.35
C LYS A 249 -0.69 -4.17 -20.03
N ILE A 250 -0.66 -4.24 -21.37
CA ILE A 250 -0.56 -5.51 -22.10
C ILE A 250 0.84 -5.79 -22.69
N VAL A 251 1.68 -4.76 -22.81
CA VAL A 251 3.05 -4.89 -23.33
C VAL A 251 3.88 -5.96 -22.61
N PRO A 252 3.83 -6.13 -21.27
CA PRO A 252 4.57 -7.20 -20.59
C PRO A 252 4.24 -8.62 -21.09
N TYR A 253 3.03 -8.85 -21.60
CA TYR A 253 2.62 -10.16 -22.13
C TYR A 253 2.97 -10.36 -23.59
N LEU A 254 3.30 -9.28 -24.30
CA LEU A 254 3.67 -9.28 -25.71
C LEU A 254 5.18 -9.19 -25.91
N VAL A 255 5.91 -8.75 -24.88
CA VAL A 255 7.37 -8.76 -24.85
C VAL A 255 7.85 -10.12 -24.33
N PRO A 256 8.75 -10.80 -25.06
CA PRO A 256 9.38 -12.04 -24.62
C PRO A 256 9.97 -11.94 -23.21
N TYR A 257 9.87 -13.02 -22.45
CA TYR A 257 10.67 -13.21 -21.25
C TYR A 257 12.10 -13.59 -21.66
N LEU A 258 13.02 -12.67 -21.42
CA LEU A 258 14.35 -12.64 -22.01
C LEU A 258 15.42 -13.35 -21.17
N ILE A 259 15.07 -14.46 -20.52
CA ILE A 259 16.05 -15.28 -19.79
C ILE A 259 16.54 -16.41 -20.71
N PRO A 260 17.86 -16.57 -20.97
CA PRO A 260 19.00 -15.85 -20.39
C PRO A 260 19.75 -15.02 -21.45
N ILE A 261 19.14 -13.95 -21.98
CA ILE A 261 19.85 -13.11 -22.93
C ILE A 261 20.61 -11.96 -22.23
N THR A 262 21.75 -11.59 -22.82
CA THR A 262 22.62 -10.52 -22.32
C THR A 262 22.07 -9.14 -22.69
N PHE A 263 22.63 -8.08 -22.09
CA PHE A 263 22.28 -6.71 -22.47
C PHE A 263 22.54 -6.40 -23.95
N MET A 264 23.52 -7.06 -24.59
CA MET A 264 23.81 -6.87 -26.01
C MET A 264 22.69 -7.43 -26.90
N ASP A 265 22.12 -8.56 -26.50
CA ASP A 265 21.04 -9.24 -27.22
C ASP A 265 19.72 -8.43 -27.17
N ILE A 266 19.52 -7.66 -26.10
CA ILE A 266 18.38 -6.72 -25.99
C ILE A 266 18.44 -5.69 -27.11
N GLY A 267 19.63 -5.22 -27.47
CA GLY A 267 19.83 -4.27 -28.57
C GLY A 267 19.55 -4.91 -29.94
N ALA A 268 20.11 -6.11 -30.18
CA ALA A 268 19.99 -6.82 -31.45
C ALA A 268 18.54 -7.19 -31.80
N ASN A 269 17.72 -7.51 -30.79
CA ASN A 269 16.34 -7.95 -30.98
C ASN A 269 15.29 -6.84 -30.87
N ARG A 270 15.69 -5.61 -30.54
CA ARG A 270 14.76 -4.53 -30.21
C ARG A 270 13.82 -4.20 -31.38
N GLU A 271 14.38 -4.03 -32.57
CA GLU A 271 13.62 -3.65 -33.76
C GLU A 271 12.58 -4.71 -34.13
N THR A 272 12.96 -5.99 -34.13
CA THR A 272 12.06 -7.12 -34.36
C THR A 272 10.88 -7.15 -33.37
N VAL A 273 11.14 -6.93 -32.08
CA VAL A 273 10.08 -6.88 -31.07
C VAL A 273 9.19 -5.66 -31.26
N GLU A 274 9.77 -4.51 -31.59
CA GLU A 274 9.01 -3.28 -31.85
C GLU A 274 8.09 -3.41 -33.06
N GLU A 275 8.58 -3.94 -34.18
CA GLU A 275 7.76 -4.20 -35.37
C GLU A 275 6.60 -5.15 -35.06
N SER A 276 6.87 -6.21 -34.29
CA SER A 276 5.83 -7.17 -33.90
C SER A 276 4.76 -6.55 -33.01
N LEU A 277 5.15 -5.68 -32.07
CA LEU A 277 4.23 -4.95 -31.21
C LEU A 277 3.39 -3.93 -32.00
N LYS A 278 3.99 -3.23 -32.98
CA LYS A 278 3.25 -2.32 -33.88
C LYS A 278 2.23 -3.08 -34.72
N GLN A 279 2.58 -4.27 -35.21
CA GLN A 279 1.64 -5.11 -35.94
C GLN A 279 0.50 -5.61 -35.03
N PHE A 280 0.79 -5.98 -33.78
CA PHE A 280 -0.24 -6.30 -32.80
C PHE A 280 -1.18 -5.12 -32.57
N LYS A 281 -0.64 -3.92 -32.37
CA LYS A 281 -1.41 -2.68 -32.17
C LYS A 281 -2.36 -2.43 -33.35
N LYS A 282 -1.85 -2.58 -34.59
CA LYS A 282 -2.66 -2.46 -35.79
C LYS A 282 -3.84 -3.44 -35.80
N ASN A 283 -3.60 -4.71 -35.50
CA ASN A 283 -4.66 -5.72 -35.43
C ASN A 283 -5.70 -5.40 -34.35
N MET A 284 -5.25 -4.88 -33.21
CA MET A 284 -6.12 -4.46 -32.10
C MET A 284 -6.97 -3.25 -32.48
N ASP A 285 -6.43 -2.30 -33.24
CA ASP A 285 -7.16 -1.10 -33.68
C ASP A 285 -8.16 -1.39 -34.80
N GLU A 286 -7.88 -2.39 -35.65
CA GLU A 286 -8.79 -2.82 -36.71
C GLU A 286 -10.07 -3.47 -36.18
N ASP A 287 -10.04 -4.07 -34.98
CA ASP A 287 -11.21 -4.59 -34.28
C ASP A 287 -11.28 -4.09 -32.82
N PRO A 288 -11.91 -2.93 -32.57
CA PRO A 288 -12.04 -2.37 -31.22
C PRO A 288 -12.84 -3.23 -30.24
N ASN A 289 -13.60 -4.22 -30.73
CA ASN A 289 -14.39 -5.13 -29.90
C ASN A 289 -13.70 -6.49 -29.71
N CYS A 290 -12.46 -6.65 -30.17
CA CYS A 290 -11.75 -7.92 -30.03
C CYS A 290 -11.57 -8.30 -28.55
N ASP A 291 -11.68 -9.60 -28.27
CA ASP A 291 -11.28 -10.12 -26.97
C ASP A 291 -9.74 -10.05 -26.86
N ILE A 292 -9.26 -9.09 -26.07
CA ILE A 292 -7.83 -8.85 -25.85
C ILE A 292 -7.11 -10.12 -25.42
N LYS A 293 -7.75 -10.99 -24.63
CA LYS A 293 -7.16 -12.26 -24.18
C LYS A 293 -6.97 -13.22 -25.33
N GLU A 294 -7.96 -13.36 -26.20
CA GLU A 294 -7.85 -14.20 -27.40
C GLU A 294 -6.79 -13.65 -28.35
N LEU A 295 -6.71 -12.33 -28.50
CA LEU A 295 -5.71 -11.68 -29.34
C LEU A 295 -4.28 -11.90 -28.82
N ILE A 296 -4.05 -11.75 -27.51
CA ILE A 296 -2.75 -12.06 -26.87
C ILE A 296 -2.40 -13.53 -27.07
N ASN A 297 -3.33 -14.45 -26.83
CA ASN A 297 -3.09 -15.89 -27.00
C ASN A 297 -2.76 -16.25 -28.45
N SER A 298 -3.46 -15.64 -29.42
CA SER A 298 -3.20 -15.83 -30.84
C SER A 298 -1.81 -15.32 -31.21
N TYR A 299 -1.44 -14.12 -30.74
CA TYR A 299 -0.11 -13.55 -30.95
C TYR A 299 0.99 -14.45 -30.37
N GLN A 300 0.87 -14.88 -29.12
CA GLN A 300 1.88 -15.73 -28.47
C GLN A 300 2.00 -17.12 -29.12
N LYS A 301 0.90 -17.66 -29.65
CA LYS A 301 0.90 -18.97 -30.34
C LYS A 301 1.47 -18.88 -31.76
N ASN A 302 1.18 -17.78 -32.45
CA ASN A 302 1.51 -17.58 -33.85
C ASN A 302 2.72 -16.67 -34.08
N SER A 303 3.35 -16.17 -33.01
CA SER A 303 4.56 -15.35 -33.10
C SER A 303 5.64 -16.18 -33.79
N SER A 304 5.87 -15.90 -35.06
CA SER A 304 6.83 -16.60 -35.90
C SER A 304 8.21 -15.97 -35.86
N TYR A 305 8.38 -14.84 -35.18
CA TYR A 305 9.67 -14.18 -35.09
C TYR A 305 10.60 -14.94 -34.14
N THR A 306 11.81 -15.18 -34.62
CA THR A 306 12.91 -15.73 -33.85
C THR A 306 13.75 -14.58 -33.31
N LEU A 307 14.27 -14.75 -32.11
CA LEU A 307 15.25 -13.84 -31.53
C LEU A 307 16.64 -14.45 -31.69
N GLU A 308 17.66 -13.62 -31.72
CA GLU A 308 19.07 -14.01 -31.84
C GLU A 308 19.80 -13.73 -30.52
N ASN A 309 20.58 -14.69 -30.02
CA ASN A 309 21.45 -14.47 -28.85
C ASN A 309 22.83 -13.92 -29.27
N SER A 310 23.71 -13.65 -28.29
CA SER A 310 25.04 -13.08 -28.54
C SER A 310 25.95 -13.96 -29.40
N ASP A 311 25.63 -15.26 -29.48
CA ASP A 311 26.38 -16.25 -30.25
C ASP A 311 25.82 -16.42 -31.67
N GLY A 312 24.78 -15.65 -32.03
CA GLY A 312 24.11 -15.71 -33.33
C GLY A 312 23.08 -16.83 -33.46
N GLU A 313 22.75 -17.52 -32.35
CA GLU A 313 21.78 -18.61 -32.36
C GLU A 313 20.35 -18.06 -32.29
N GLN A 314 19.51 -18.54 -33.19
CA GLN A 314 18.10 -18.21 -33.22
C GLN A 314 17.30 -19.08 -32.25
N PHE A 315 16.42 -18.45 -31.48
CA PHE A 315 15.51 -19.14 -30.56
C PHE A 315 14.10 -18.58 -30.64
N ARG A 316 13.12 -19.38 -30.20
CA ARG A 316 11.74 -18.94 -30.05
C ARG A 316 11.54 -18.33 -28.65
N PRO A 317 11.00 -17.10 -28.57
CA PRO A 317 10.76 -16.47 -27.29
C PRO A 317 9.67 -17.19 -26.49
N HIS A 318 9.84 -17.21 -25.17
CA HIS A 318 8.76 -17.52 -24.23
C HIS A 318 8.07 -16.22 -23.79
N PHE A 319 6.77 -16.25 -23.56
CA PHE A 319 6.00 -15.08 -23.13
C PHE A 319 5.40 -15.32 -21.75
N MET A 320 5.10 -14.23 -21.03
CA MET A 320 4.30 -14.32 -19.81
C MET A 320 2.86 -14.70 -20.14
N VAL A 321 2.28 -15.57 -19.32
CA VAL A 321 0.86 -15.97 -19.47
C VAL A 321 -0.01 -14.81 -19.04
N TYR A 322 -0.86 -14.33 -19.95
CA TYR A 322 -1.87 -13.32 -19.61
C TYR A 322 -2.95 -13.92 -18.72
N LYS A 323 -3.06 -13.42 -17.49
CA LYS A 323 -4.17 -13.69 -16.59
C LYS A 323 -4.97 -12.40 -16.47
N PRO A 324 -6.19 -12.32 -17.02
CA PRO A 324 -7.01 -11.13 -16.82
C PRO A 324 -7.23 -10.93 -15.32
N THR A 325 -7.01 -9.71 -14.84
CA THR A 325 -7.56 -9.27 -13.56
C THR A 325 -9.08 -9.41 -13.64
N SER A 326 -9.69 -9.99 -12.60
CA SER A 326 -11.16 -10.12 -12.58
C SER A 326 -11.76 -8.72 -12.58
N PRO A 327 -12.87 -8.50 -13.31
CA PRO A 327 -13.50 -7.19 -13.42
C PRO A 327 -13.99 -6.64 -12.08
#